data_AF-A0AAE2Y0P1-F1
#
_entry.id   AF-A0AAE2Y0P1-F1
#
_cell.length_a   1.000
_cell.length_b   1.000
_cell.length_c   1.000
_cell.angle_alpha   90.00
_cell.angle_beta   90.00
_cell.angle_gamma   90.00
#
_symmetry.space_group_name_H-M   'P 1'
#
loop_
_entity.id
_entity.type
_entity.pdbx_description
1 polymer ?
#
loop_
_entity_poly.entity_id
_entity_poly.type
_entity_poly.pdbx_seq_one_letter_code
_entity_poly.pdbx_strand_id
1 'polypeptide(L)'
;NVKVYLVSGALERIDYDPDLIIMYGNSAQMLRIIQGALWKEGGRLTISTFGDAVCADTVTNAYLTGKIQVALPCLGDRRFGLAMDGDLVASIPLGIIDSVIEGLEGTHKAGSRYPIPYEICTPEFFVKMRPQIEEARKR
;
A
#
# COMPACT_ATOMS: atom_id res chain seq x y z
N ASN A 1 18.42 24.78 -14.70
CA ASN A 1 18.41 24.67 -13.22
C ASN A 1 16.99 24.73 -12.69
N VAL A 2 16.29 23.61 -12.69
CA VAL A 2 15.00 23.49 -11.99
C VAL A 2 15.32 23.26 -10.52
N LYS A 3 14.83 24.14 -9.64
CA LYS A 3 14.88 23.92 -8.19
C LYS A 3 13.60 23.20 -7.80
N VAL A 4 13.75 22.06 -7.13
CA VAL A 4 12.64 21.29 -6.59
C VAL A 4 12.60 21.55 -5.08
N TYR A 5 11.42 21.81 -4.55
CA TYR A 5 11.18 22.06 -3.14
C TYR A 5 10.23 20.99 -2.60
N LEU A 6 10.40 20.63 -1.33
CA LEU A 6 9.50 19.71 -0.63
C LEU A 6 8.81 20.47 0.50
N VAL A 7 7.50 20.38 0.54
CA VAL A 7 6.67 20.86 1.65
C VAL A 7 5.80 19.70 2.12
N SER A 8 5.71 19.51 3.43
CA SER A 8 4.89 18.45 4.03
C SER A 8 4.08 19.02 5.19
N GLY A 9 2.91 18.44 5.40
CA GLY A 9 1.99 18.79 6.47
C GLY A 9 0.99 17.67 6.69
N ALA A 10 0.32 17.70 7.83
CA ALA A 10 -0.76 16.78 8.12
C ALA A 10 -1.92 17.05 7.16
N LEU A 11 -2.46 16.01 6.53
CA LEU A 11 -3.44 16.13 5.44
C LEU A 11 -4.67 16.95 5.85
N GLU A 12 -5.07 16.90 7.11
CA GLU A 12 -6.21 17.65 7.65
C GLU A 12 -5.91 19.13 7.95
N ARG A 13 -4.66 19.58 7.80
CA ARG A 13 -4.19 20.93 8.18
C ARG A 13 -3.61 21.72 7.03
N ILE A 14 -3.28 21.08 5.92
CA ILE A 14 -2.74 21.76 4.74
C ILE A 14 -3.85 22.51 3.99
N ASP A 15 -3.50 23.62 3.36
CA ASP A 15 -4.37 24.46 2.52
C ASP A 15 -4.02 24.36 1.03
N TYR A 16 -3.27 23.32 0.67
CA TYR A 16 -2.81 23.02 -0.69
C TYR A 16 -3.04 21.55 -1.04
N ASP A 17 -3.16 21.26 -2.33
CA ASP A 17 -3.26 19.88 -2.83
C ASP A 17 -1.87 19.22 -2.82
N PRO A 18 -1.68 18.07 -2.15
CA PRO A 18 -0.39 17.40 -2.10
C PRO A 18 -0.14 16.58 -3.37
N ASP A 19 1.11 16.48 -3.82
CA ASP A 19 1.46 15.56 -4.92
C ASP A 19 1.36 14.09 -4.49
N LEU A 20 1.70 13.82 -3.23
CA LEU A 20 1.75 12.49 -2.63
C LEU A 20 1.08 12.50 -1.25
N ILE A 21 0.34 11.45 -0.96
CA ILE A 21 -0.17 11.14 0.38
C ILE A 21 0.71 10.03 0.96
N ILE A 22 1.36 10.30 2.10
CA ILE A 22 2.23 9.35 2.79
C ILE A 22 1.53 8.88 4.07
N MET A 23 1.50 7.57 4.28
CA MET A 23 0.86 6.97 5.45
C MET A 23 1.69 5.83 6.02
N TYR A 24 1.74 5.79 7.34
CA TYR A 24 2.36 4.72 8.11
C TYR A 24 1.28 3.77 8.64
N GLY A 25 1.60 2.48 8.68
CA GLY A 25 0.67 1.48 9.18
C GLY A 25 1.27 0.08 9.15
N ASN A 26 0.57 -0.88 9.75
CA ASN A 26 1.06 -2.25 9.82
C ASN A 26 0.85 -3.03 8.52
N SER A 27 1.40 -4.24 8.46
CA SER A 27 1.30 -5.12 7.29
C SER A 27 -0.14 -5.39 6.82
N ALA A 28 -1.10 -5.48 7.74
CA ALA A 28 -2.50 -5.70 7.40
C ALA A 28 -3.16 -4.44 6.80
N GLN A 29 -2.76 -3.24 7.22
CA GLN A 29 -3.21 -1.99 6.61
C GLN A 29 -2.58 -1.81 5.22
N MET A 30 -1.29 -2.11 5.06
CA MET A 30 -0.63 -2.08 3.74
C MET A 30 -1.26 -3.05 2.76
N LEU A 31 -1.63 -4.25 3.21
CA LEU A 31 -2.38 -5.20 2.38
C LEU A 31 -3.66 -4.57 1.82
N ARG A 32 -4.43 -3.85 2.64
CA ARG A 32 -5.66 -3.19 2.18
C ARG A 32 -5.37 -2.15 1.12
N ILE A 33 -4.37 -1.29 1.33
CA ILE A 33 -3.99 -0.26 0.38
C ILE A 33 -3.58 -0.89 -0.96
N ILE A 34 -2.76 -1.95 -0.93
CA ILE A 34 -2.33 -2.68 -2.13
C ILE A 34 -3.54 -3.28 -2.85
N GLN A 35 -4.46 -3.90 -2.13
CA GLN A 35 -5.70 -4.45 -2.69
C GLN A 35 -6.57 -3.37 -3.34
N GLY A 36 -6.64 -2.17 -2.74
CA GLY A 36 -7.33 -1.03 -3.32
C GLY A 36 -6.68 -0.54 -4.60
N ALA A 37 -5.36 -0.35 -4.59
CA ALA A 37 -4.60 0.11 -5.75
C ALA A 37 -4.68 -0.86 -6.94
N LEU A 38 -4.64 -2.18 -6.68
CA LEU A 38 -4.70 -3.20 -7.72
C LEU A 38 -6.14 -3.60 -8.11
N TRP A 39 -7.18 -2.98 -7.53
CA TRP A 39 -8.56 -3.39 -7.76
C TRP A 39 -8.97 -3.29 -9.23
N LYS A 40 -8.68 -2.15 -9.87
CA LYS A 40 -9.00 -1.91 -11.28
C LYS A 40 -7.90 -2.39 -12.23
N GLU A 41 -6.64 -2.17 -11.86
CA GLU A 41 -5.50 -2.47 -12.72
C GLU A 41 -5.15 -3.97 -12.75
N GLY A 42 -5.47 -4.71 -11.68
CA GLY A 42 -4.98 -6.06 -11.47
C GLY A 42 -3.46 -6.11 -11.36
N GLY A 43 -2.86 -7.29 -11.61
CA GLY A 43 -1.41 -7.45 -11.66
C GLY A 43 -0.74 -7.56 -10.29
N ARG A 44 0.45 -6.97 -10.15
CA ARG A 44 1.30 -7.06 -8.95
C ARG A 44 1.93 -5.72 -8.62
N LEU A 45 1.98 -5.41 -7.34
CA LEU A 45 2.81 -4.33 -6.82
C LEU A 45 4.21 -4.88 -6.53
N THR A 46 5.23 -4.26 -7.12
CA THR A 46 6.63 -4.60 -6.86
C THR A 46 7.15 -3.70 -5.75
N ILE A 47 7.60 -4.30 -4.66
CA ILE A 47 8.35 -3.61 -3.61
C ILE A 47 9.83 -3.77 -3.92
N SER A 48 10.53 -2.64 -4.04
CA SER A 48 11.98 -2.58 -4.20
C SER A 48 12.49 -1.54 -3.23
N THR A 49 13.51 -1.88 -2.45
CA THR A 49 14.09 -0.95 -1.47
C THR A 49 15.59 -1.12 -1.38
N PHE A 50 16.27 0.00 -1.11
CA PHE A 50 17.70 0.02 -0.80
C PHE A 50 18.00 -0.39 0.66
N GLY A 51 16.99 -0.49 1.52
CA GLY A 51 17.16 -0.74 2.96
C GLY A 51 17.69 0.46 3.75
N ASP A 52 17.97 1.57 3.06
CA ASP A 52 18.28 2.88 3.60
C ASP A 52 17.70 3.96 2.68
N ALA A 53 17.77 5.23 3.10
CA ALA A 53 17.26 6.37 2.35
C ALA A 53 15.82 6.15 1.84
N VAL A 54 14.94 5.61 2.69
CA VAL A 54 13.57 5.24 2.32
C VAL A 54 12.78 6.40 1.72
N CYS A 55 13.12 7.65 2.03
CA CYS A 55 12.56 8.84 1.39
C CYS A 55 12.77 8.87 -0.14
N ALA A 56 13.84 8.27 -0.66
CA ALA A 56 14.02 8.10 -2.10
C ALA A 56 13.00 7.11 -2.68
N ASP A 57 12.69 6.03 -1.97
CA ASP A 57 11.69 5.03 -2.37
C ASP A 57 10.27 5.59 -2.24
N THR A 58 9.95 6.29 -1.15
CA THR A 58 8.58 6.72 -0.83
C THR A 58 8.22 8.07 -1.45
N VAL A 59 9.15 9.00 -1.53
CA VAL A 59 8.89 10.34 -2.09
C VAL A 59 9.32 10.40 -3.55
N THR A 60 10.63 10.25 -3.81
CA THR A 60 11.17 10.49 -5.15
C THR A 60 10.63 9.50 -6.17
N ASN A 61 10.65 8.20 -5.86
CA ASN A 61 10.19 7.17 -6.80
C ASN A 61 8.67 7.26 -7.01
N ALA A 62 7.87 7.49 -5.96
CA ALA A 62 6.43 7.68 -6.10
C ALA A 62 6.10 8.89 -6.98
N TYR A 63 6.78 10.02 -6.76
CA TYR A 63 6.59 11.25 -7.54
C TYR A 63 6.97 11.05 -9.00
N LEU A 64 8.13 10.45 -9.28
CA LEU A 64 8.62 10.26 -10.65
C LEU A 64 7.82 9.23 -11.45
N THR A 65 7.36 8.16 -10.80
CA THR A 65 6.65 7.07 -11.49
C THR A 65 5.15 7.28 -11.56
N GLY A 66 4.58 8.13 -10.70
CA GLY A 66 3.13 8.24 -10.52
C GLY A 66 2.49 6.94 -10.02
N LYS A 67 3.28 6.03 -9.45
CA LYS A 67 2.82 4.74 -8.94
C LYS A 67 2.94 4.70 -7.42
N ILE A 68 2.00 4.00 -6.81
CA ILE A 68 2.06 3.71 -5.37
C ILE A 68 3.36 3.01 -5.01
N GLN A 69 3.96 3.41 -3.89
CA GLN A 69 5.13 2.77 -3.30
C GLN A 69 4.77 2.24 -1.91
N VAL A 70 5.34 1.09 -1.54
CA VAL A 70 5.29 0.55 -0.17
C VAL A 70 6.72 0.19 0.20
N ALA A 71 7.19 0.62 1.36
CA ALA A 71 8.56 0.40 1.79
C ALA A 71 8.68 0.11 3.29
N LEU A 72 9.85 -0.39 3.67
CA LEU A 72 10.25 -0.62 5.06
C LEU A 72 10.91 0.66 5.61
N PRO A 73 10.50 1.18 6.78
CA PRO A 73 11.16 2.31 7.41
C PRO A 73 12.64 2.03 7.69
N CYS A 74 13.52 2.92 7.20
CA CYS A 74 14.95 2.82 7.43
C CYS A 74 15.36 3.42 8.79
N LEU A 75 16.66 3.41 9.11
CA LEU A 75 17.17 3.99 10.37
C LEU A 75 16.87 5.48 10.52
N GLY A 76 16.95 6.25 9.43
CA GLY A 76 16.59 7.67 9.45
C GLY A 76 15.11 7.88 9.76
N ASP A 77 14.25 7.11 9.12
CA ASP A 77 12.80 7.17 9.30
C ASP A 77 12.40 6.79 10.74
N ARG A 78 13.07 5.80 11.33
CA ARG A 78 12.86 5.40 12.73
C ARG A 78 13.35 6.43 13.73
N ARG A 79 14.52 7.03 13.49
CA ARG A 79 15.14 7.99 14.42
C ARG A 79 14.48 9.37 14.36
N PHE A 80 14.09 9.82 13.17
CA PHE A 80 13.63 11.19 12.94
C PHE A 80 12.14 11.26 12.58
N GLY A 81 11.62 10.25 11.88
CA GLY A 81 10.20 10.11 11.55
C GLY A 81 9.39 9.34 12.59
N LEU A 82 10.05 8.81 13.64
CA LEU A 82 9.45 8.05 14.74
C LEU A 82 8.71 6.77 14.30
N ALA A 83 9.08 6.21 13.15
CA ALA A 83 8.53 4.95 12.67
C ALA A 83 8.86 3.79 13.64
N MET A 84 7.86 2.96 13.93
CA MET A 84 7.95 1.84 14.86
C MET A 84 8.31 0.52 14.17
N ASP A 85 8.63 -0.51 14.96
CA ASP A 85 9.04 -1.82 14.46
C ASP A 85 7.98 -2.51 13.59
N GLY A 86 6.70 -2.27 13.87
CA GLY A 86 5.59 -2.81 13.10
C GLY A 86 5.16 -1.95 11.92
N ASP A 87 5.75 -0.77 11.74
CA ASP A 87 5.34 0.16 10.71
C ASP A 87 5.93 -0.20 9.35
N LEU A 88 5.09 -0.03 8.35
CA LEU A 88 5.42 0.10 6.94
C LEU A 88 4.95 1.48 6.50
N VAL A 89 5.52 1.98 5.41
CA VAL A 89 5.14 3.26 4.82
C VAL A 89 4.62 3.03 3.41
N ALA A 90 3.47 3.64 3.11
CA ALA A 90 2.93 3.72 1.76
C ALA A 90 2.93 5.18 1.28
N SER A 91 3.15 5.36 -0.01
CA SER A 91 3.07 6.66 -0.67
C SER A 91 2.18 6.54 -1.90
N ILE A 92 1.10 7.31 -1.89
CA ILE A 92 0.02 7.24 -2.88
C ILE A 92 0.04 8.57 -3.64
N PRO A 93 0.34 8.57 -4.95
CA PRO A 93 0.18 9.76 -5.77
C PRO A 93 -1.26 10.24 -5.79
N LEU A 94 -1.46 11.55 -5.67
CA LEU A 94 -2.81 12.14 -5.63
C LEU A 94 -3.61 11.78 -6.88
N GLY A 95 -2.96 11.73 -8.05
CA GLY A 95 -3.62 11.39 -9.31
C GLY A 95 -4.27 10.00 -9.38
N ILE A 96 -3.97 9.09 -8.44
CA ILE A 96 -4.57 7.75 -8.40
C ILE A 96 -5.47 7.52 -7.17
N ILE A 97 -5.61 8.52 -6.27
CA ILE A 97 -6.23 8.32 -4.96
C ILE A 97 -7.69 7.85 -5.06
N ASP A 98 -8.48 8.43 -5.98
CA ASP A 98 -9.89 8.08 -6.15
C ASP A 98 -10.07 6.61 -6.56
N SER A 99 -9.19 6.12 -7.45
CA SER A 99 -9.17 4.71 -7.85
C SER A 99 -8.83 3.79 -6.69
N VAL A 100 -7.86 4.19 -5.85
CA VAL A 100 -7.48 3.46 -4.64
C VAL A 100 -8.64 3.41 -3.64
N ILE A 101 -9.33 4.54 -3.40
CA ILE A 101 -10.49 4.62 -2.51
C ILE A 101 -11.62 3.71 -3.02
N GLU A 102 -11.97 3.81 -4.31
CA GLU A 102 -12.99 2.95 -4.90
C GLU A 102 -12.61 1.46 -4.78
N GLY A 103 -11.33 1.13 -4.99
CA GLY A 103 -10.83 -0.22 -4.80
C GLY A 103 -10.90 -0.70 -3.36
N LEU A 104 -10.60 0.17 -2.39
CA LEU A 104 -10.76 -0.14 -0.97
C LEU A 104 -12.21 -0.44 -0.63
N GLU A 105 -13.16 0.37 -1.11
CA GLU A 105 -14.59 0.15 -0.91
C GLU A 105 -15.08 -1.15 -1.59
N GLY A 106 -14.68 -1.37 -2.84
CA GLY A 106 -15.06 -2.55 -3.62
C GLY A 106 -14.57 -3.84 -2.97
N THR A 107 -13.28 -3.89 -2.61
CA THR A 107 -12.70 -5.05 -1.92
C THR A 107 -13.28 -5.24 -0.52
N HIS A 108 -13.65 -4.17 0.18
CA HIS A 108 -14.33 -4.28 1.48
C HIS A 108 -15.72 -4.92 1.35
N LYS A 109 -16.52 -4.48 0.37
CA LYS A 109 -17.83 -5.08 0.04
C LYS A 109 -17.69 -6.55 -0.37
N ALA A 110 -16.61 -6.89 -1.08
CA ALA A 110 -16.28 -8.27 -1.47
C ALA A 110 -15.75 -9.14 -0.31
N GLY A 111 -15.53 -8.58 0.87
CA GLY A 111 -15.15 -9.33 2.09
C GLY A 111 -13.71 -9.16 2.54
N SER A 112 -12.83 -8.49 1.77
CA SER A 112 -11.48 -8.14 2.23
C SER A 112 -11.56 -6.93 3.16
N ARG A 113 -11.64 -7.17 4.47
CA ARG A 113 -11.87 -6.13 5.49
C ARG A 113 -10.65 -5.90 6.37
N TYR A 114 -10.64 -4.74 7.05
CA TYR A 114 -9.75 -4.46 8.16
C TYR A 114 -10.57 -3.90 9.33
N PRO A 115 -10.37 -4.35 10.58
CA PRO A 115 -9.42 -5.38 11.03
C PRO A 115 -9.63 -6.74 10.35
N ILE A 116 -8.54 -7.52 10.20
CA ILE A 116 -8.57 -8.79 9.46
C ILE A 116 -9.38 -9.82 10.27
N PRO A 117 -10.45 -10.41 9.71
CA PRO A 117 -11.18 -11.46 10.39
C PRO A 117 -10.34 -12.74 10.43
N TYR A 118 -10.20 -13.34 11.61
CA TYR A 118 -9.56 -14.63 11.78
C TYR A 118 -10.61 -15.73 11.69
N GLU A 119 -10.39 -16.69 10.79
CA GLU A 119 -11.25 -17.85 10.64
C GLU A 119 -10.57 -19.08 11.26
N ILE A 120 -11.25 -19.71 12.21
CA ILE A 120 -10.74 -20.89 12.93
C ILE A 120 -11.03 -22.18 12.14
N CYS A 121 -12.09 -22.17 11.33
CA CYS A 121 -12.46 -23.27 10.45
C CYS A 121 -12.11 -22.93 9.02
N THR A 122 -11.73 -23.95 8.22
CA THR A 122 -11.48 -23.75 6.79
C THR A 122 -12.73 -23.20 6.12
N PRO A 123 -12.67 -22.02 5.47
CA PRO A 123 -13.84 -21.50 4.80
C PRO A 123 -14.29 -22.48 3.71
N GLU A 124 -15.60 -22.64 3.56
CA GLU A 124 -16.19 -23.50 2.53
C GLU A 124 -15.65 -23.20 1.13
N PHE A 125 -15.22 -21.96 0.89
CA PHE A 125 -14.55 -21.54 -0.34
C PHE A 125 -13.35 -22.43 -0.69
N PHE A 126 -12.44 -22.72 0.24
CA PHE A 126 -11.29 -23.59 -0.04
C PHE A 126 -11.70 -25.05 -0.25
N VAL A 127 -12.76 -25.51 0.41
CA VAL A 127 -13.32 -26.85 0.19
C VAL A 127 -13.84 -26.97 -1.24
N LYS A 128 -14.53 -25.93 -1.74
CA LYS A 128 -15.08 -25.85 -3.09
C LYS A 128 -14.02 -25.67 -4.19
N MET A 129 -12.80 -25.23 -3.84
CA MET A 129 -11.66 -25.11 -4.77
C MET A 129 -10.87 -26.42 -4.99
N ARG A 130 -11.16 -27.50 -4.24
CA ARG A 130 -10.43 -28.78 -4.37
C ARG A 130 -10.31 -29.28 -5.83
N PRO A 131 -11.38 -29.30 -6.65
CA PRO A 131 -11.29 -29.79 -8.02
C PRO A 131 -10.29 -28.98 -8.88
N GLN A 132 -10.26 -27.65 -8.72
CA GLN A 132 -9.37 -26.77 -9.47
C GLN A 132 -7.91 -26.94 -9.05
N ILE A 133 -7.65 -27.16 -7.75
CA ILE A 133 -6.31 -27.42 -7.22
C ILE A 133 -5.79 -28.78 -7.72
N GLU A 134 -6.63 -29.81 -7.74
CA GLU A 134 -6.27 -31.13 -8.27
C GLU A 134 -5.95 -31.08 -9.76
N GLU A 135 -6.67 -30.27 -10.54
CA GLU A 135 -6.40 -30.08 -11.96
C GLU A 135 -5.11 -29.29 -12.21
N ALA A 136 -4.84 -28.25 -11.41
CA ALA A 136 -3.59 -27.50 -11.50
C ALA A 136 -2.35 -28.34 -11.16
N ARG A 137 -2.49 -29.34 -10.26
CA ARG A 137 -1.41 -30.28 -9.89
C ARG A 137 -1.05 -31.29 -10.99
N LYS A 138 -1.91 -31.48 -12.00
CA LYS A 138 -1.63 -32.38 -13.13
C LYS A 138 -0.81 -31.71 -14.25
N ARG A 139 -0.65 -30.39 -14.19
CA ARG A 139 0.19 -29.60 -15.10
C ARG A 139 1.59 -29.45 -14.53
#